data_AF-A0A4U0RHT8-F1
#
_entry.id   AF-A0A4U0RHT8-F1
#
_cell.length_a   1.000
_cell.length_b   1.000
_cell.length_c   1.000
_cell.angle_alpha   90.00
_cell.angle_beta   90.00
_cell.angle_gamma   90.00
#
_symmetry.space_group_name_H-M   'P 1'
#
loop_
_entity.id
_entity.type
_entity.pdbx_description
1 polymer ?
#
loop_
_entity_poly.entity_id
_entity_poly.type
_entity_poly.pdbx_seq_one_letter_code
_entity_poly.pdbx_strand_id
1 'polypeptide(L)'
;MLRGLDKVSGRTIDLPLQVGEAQRYGRLEIRLGECRYPAGDPSSDAFAQLTITDLRQNATVFSGWMIASAPALSALDDARYDVWVMSCQS
;
A
#
# COMPACT_ATOMS: atom_id res chain seq x y z
N MET A 1 -0.65 2.46 7.95
CA MET A 1 -1.65 3.22 7.17
C MET A 1 -1.25 3.27 5.71
N LEU A 2 -2.14 2.83 4.83
CA LEU A 2 -2.01 2.99 3.38
C LEU A 2 -3.11 3.95 2.89
N ARG A 3 -2.96 4.45 1.67
CA ARG A 3 -3.99 5.21 0.96
C ARG A 3 -4.24 4.60 -0.40
N GLY A 4 -5.51 4.45 -0.75
CA GLY A 4 -5.96 4.05 -2.07
C GLY A 4 -6.51 5.25 -2.86
N LEU A 5 -6.26 5.28 -4.16
CA LEU A 5 -6.85 6.22 -5.12
C LEU A 5 -7.61 5.44 -6.20
N ASP A 6 -8.84 5.84 -6.49
CA ASP A 6 -9.51 5.47 -7.72
C ASP A 6 -9.24 6.56 -8.78
N LYS A 7 -8.38 6.25 -9.76
CA LYS A 7 -7.91 7.18 -10.80
C LYS A 7 -9.02 7.65 -11.74
N VAL A 8 -10.14 6.91 -11.83
CA VAL A 8 -11.28 7.29 -12.67
C VAL A 8 -12.12 8.35 -11.96
N SER A 9 -12.34 8.20 -10.66
CA SER A 9 -13.16 9.14 -9.88
C SER A 9 -12.35 10.24 -9.17
N GLY A 10 -11.02 10.09 -9.07
CA GLY A 10 -10.14 10.97 -8.30
C GLY A 10 -10.28 10.83 -6.78
N ARG A 11 -11.09 9.89 -6.28
CA ARG A 11 -11.37 9.74 -4.85
C ARG A 11 -10.27 8.95 -4.14
N THR A 12 -9.85 9.45 -3.00
CA THR A 12 -8.93 8.75 -2.08
C THR A 12 -9.68 8.16 -0.88
N ILE A 13 -9.12 7.09 -0.33
CA ILE A 13 -9.57 6.47 0.93
C ILE A 13 -8.36 6.00 1.72
N ASP A 14 -8.43 6.14 3.04
CA ASP A 14 -7.43 5.61 3.94
C ASP A 14 -7.73 4.14 4.26
N LEU A 15 -6.68 3.33 4.20
CA LEU A 15 -6.71 1.88 4.39
C LEU A 15 -5.88 1.57 5.66
N PRO A 16 -6.50 1.50 6.85
CA PRO A 16 -5.82 1.08 8.04
C PRO A 16 -5.57 -0.43 7.97
N LEU A 17 -4.29 -0.83 7.94
CA LEU A 17 -3.85 -2.22 8.04
C LEU A 17 -2.79 -2.36 9.10
N GLN A 18 -2.88 -3.44 9.87
CA GLN A 18 -1.82 -3.94 10.75
C GLN A 18 -0.92 -4.94 10.01
N VAL A 19 0.29 -5.15 10.54
CA VAL A 19 1.23 -6.14 9.99
C VAL A 19 0.61 -7.54 10.04
N GLY A 20 0.63 -8.24 8.90
CA GLY A 20 0.02 -9.56 8.73
C GLY A 20 -1.43 -9.53 8.24
N GLU A 21 -2.08 -8.37 8.26
CA GLU A 21 -3.46 -8.21 7.78
C GLU A 21 -3.55 -8.02 6.27
N ALA A 22 -4.74 -8.27 5.75
CA ALA A 22 -5.12 -7.93 4.39
C ALA A 22 -6.45 -7.19 4.38
N GLN A 23 -6.59 -6.24 3.47
CA GLN A 23 -7.82 -5.47 3.26
C GLN A 23 -8.16 -5.41 1.78
N ARG A 24 -9.47 -5.41 1.48
CA ARG A 24 -9.96 -5.27 0.12
C ARG A 24 -10.23 -3.82 -0.23
N TYR A 25 -9.78 -3.41 -1.41
CA TYR A 25 -10.09 -2.12 -2.01
C TYR A 25 -10.51 -2.32 -3.47
N GLY A 26 -11.82 -2.21 -3.73
CA GLY A 26 -12.38 -2.53 -5.04
C GLY A 26 -12.13 -3.99 -5.42
N ARG A 27 -11.31 -4.22 -6.46
CA ARG A 27 -10.90 -5.57 -6.89
C ARG A 27 -9.56 -6.02 -6.34
N LEU A 28 -8.86 -5.16 -5.62
CA LEU A 28 -7.55 -5.45 -5.07
C LEU A 28 -7.69 -6.04 -3.66
N GLU A 29 -6.90 -7.07 -3.38
CA GLU A 29 -6.58 -7.48 -2.02
C GLU A 29 -5.17 -7.01 -1.69
N ILE A 30 -5.04 -6.19 -0.67
CA ILE A 30 -3.80 -5.54 -0.27
C ILE A 30 -3.38 -6.16 1.06
N ARG A 31 -2.22 -6.80 1.10
CA ARG A 31 -1.65 -7.44 2.29
C ARG A 31 -0.42 -6.69 2.76
N LEU A 32 -0.38 -6.37 4.05
CA LEU A 32 0.78 -5.76 4.70
C LEU A 32 1.66 -6.87 5.30
N GLY A 33 2.84 -7.07 4.73
CA GLY A 33 3.81 -8.08 5.20
C GLY A 33 4.64 -7.57 6.37
N GLU A 34 5.23 -6.39 6.22
CA GLU A 34 6.07 -5.74 7.23
C GLU A 34 5.88 -4.22 7.16
N CYS A 35 6.07 -3.53 8.27
CA CYS A 35 6.10 -2.07 8.33
C CYS A 35 7.27 -1.63 9.23
N ARG A 36 8.20 -0.84 8.69
CA ARG A 36 9.44 -0.42 9.35
C ARG A 36 9.60 1.10 9.25
N TYR A 37 10.32 1.67 10.19
CA TYR A 37 10.76 3.07 10.21
C TYR A 37 12.21 3.13 10.73
N PRO A 38 12.98 4.16 10.36
CA PRO A 38 14.33 4.39 10.86
C PRO A 38 14.41 4.31 12.40
N ALA A 39 15.43 3.62 12.91
CA ALA A 39 15.64 3.48 14.35
C ALA A 39 15.83 4.86 14.99
N GLY A 40 15.01 5.17 16.00
CA GLY A 40 15.06 6.43 16.74
C GLY A 40 14.10 7.52 16.25
N ASP A 41 13.37 7.30 15.15
CA ASP A 41 12.37 8.26 14.66
C ASP A 41 11.14 7.53 14.07
N PRO A 42 10.15 7.18 14.93
CA PRO A 42 8.89 6.56 14.49
C PRO A 42 7.99 7.49 13.65
N SER A 43 8.24 8.80 13.71
CA SER A 43 7.58 9.79 12.86
C SER A 43 8.24 9.95 11.49
N SER A 44 9.38 9.31 11.26
CA SER A 44 10.12 9.34 10.01
C SER A 44 9.45 8.54 8.90
N ASP A 45 10.16 8.47 7.78
CA ASP A 45 9.74 7.79 6.57
C ASP A 45 9.41 6.32 6.82
N ALA A 46 8.24 5.90 6.34
CA ALA A 46 7.74 4.55 6.54
C ALA A 46 8.09 3.66 5.34
N PHE A 47 8.55 2.45 5.63
CA PHE A 47 8.85 1.41 4.67
C PHE A 47 7.87 0.28 4.90
N ALA A 48 7.04 -0.06 3.91
CA ALA A 48 6.13 -1.18 4.02
C ALA A 48 6.41 -2.22 2.94
N GLN A 49 6.44 -3.49 3.34
CA GLN A 49 6.39 -4.60 2.41
C GLN A 49 4.92 -4.90 2.11
N LEU A 50 4.53 -4.78 0.84
CA LEU A 50 3.17 -5.02 0.39
C LEU A 50 3.13 -6.13 -0.65
N THR A 51 2.05 -6.90 -0.61
CA THR A 51 1.63 -7.76 -1.70
C THR A 51 0.21 -7.35 -2.09
N ILE A 52 0.01 -7.02 -3.37
CA ILE A 52 -1.27 -6.59 -3.90
C ILE A 52 -1.68 -7.54 -5.01
N THR A 53 -2.86 -8.13 -4.86
CA THR A 53 -3.41 -9.11 -5.80
C THR A 53 -4.68 -8.55 -6.42
N ASP A 54 -4.77 -8.56 -7.75
CA ASP A 54 -6.03 -8.31 -8.45
C ASP A 54 -6.85 -9.59 -8.46
N LEU A 55 -7.96 -9.58 -7.71
CA LEU A 55 -8.82 -10.75 -7.54
C LEU A 55 -9.61 -11.09 -8.81
N ARG A 56 -9.77 -10.17 -9.76
CA ARG A 56 -10.42 -10.47 -11.05
C ARG A 56 -9.48 -11.17 -12.01
N GLN A 57 -8.21 -10.77 -12.00
CA GLN A 57 -7.18 -11.37 -12.85
C GLN A 57 -6.52 -12.59 -12.21
N ASN A 58 -6.75 -12.80 -10.91
CA ASN A 58 -6.08 -13.80 -10.08
C ASN A 58 -4.54 -13.70 -10.20
N ALA A 59 -4.03 -12.47 -10.18
CA ALA A 59 -2.63 -12.15 -10.41
C ALA A 59 -2.12 -11.15 -9.38
N THR A 60 -0.90 -11.35 -8.91
CA THR A 60 -0.19 -10.37 -8.08
C THR A 60 0.31 -9.24 -8.97
N VAL A 61 -0.20 -8.04 -8.74
CA VAL A 61 0.10 -6.82 -9.52
C VAL A 61 1.18 -5.96 -8.86
N PHE A 62 1.45 -6.20 -7.57
CA PHE A 62 2.60 -5.62 -6.87
C PHE A 62 3.09 -6.56 -5.78
N SER A 63 4.41 -6.71 -5.65
CA SER A 63 5.02 -7.37 -4.51
C SER A 63 6.40 -6.79 -4.26
N GLY A 64 6.57 -6.08 -3.15
CA GLY A 64 7.82 -5.41 -2.86
C GLY A 64 7.75 -4.45 -1.68
N TRP A 65 8.83 -3.72 -1.49
CA TRP A 65 8.90 -2.63 -0.52
C TRP A 65 8.46 -1.33 -1.17
N MET A 66 7.75 -0.51 -0.40
CA MET A 66 7.36 0.84 -0.79
C MET A 66 7.74 1.82 0.32
N ILE A 67 8.19 3.01 -0.09
CA ILE A 67 8.69 4.07 0.79
C ILE A 67 7.67 5.22 0.77
N ALA A 68 7.24 5.69 1.93
CA ALA A 68 6.19 6.71 2.03
C ALA A 68 6.61 8.06 1.41
N SER A 69 7.88 8.45 1.50
CA SER A 69 8.40 9.68 0.89
C SER A 69 8.58 9.60 -0.63
N ALA A 70 8.73 8.38 -1.17
CA ALA A 70 9.02 8.16 -2.59
C ALA A 70 8.23 6.97 -3.17
N PRO A 71 6.88 6.94 -3.06
CA PRO A 71 6.07 5.80 -3.50
C PRO A 71 6.16 5.58 -5.01
N ALA A 72 6.42 6.64 -5.79
CA ALA A 72 6.59 6.56 -7.24
C ALA A 72 7.77 5.68 -7.68
N LEU A 73 8.78 5.44 -6.82
CA LEU A 73 9.88 4.52 -7.11
C LEU A 73 9.47 3.04 -7.06
N SER A 74 8.30 2.75 -6.47
CA SER A 74 7.78 1.40 -6.30
C SER A 74 6.26 1.43 -6.44
N ALA A 75 5.79 2.01 -7.55
CA ALA A 75 4.37 2.24 -7.79
C ALA A 75 3.63 0.94 -8.14
N LEU A 76 2.33 0.92 -7.82
CA LEU A 76 1.42 -0.12 -8.28
C LEU A 76 1.09 0.07 -9.76
N ASP A 77 1.31 -0.97 -10.57
CA ASP A 77 0.91 -0.99 -11.98
C ASP A 77 -0.52 -1.54 -12.13
N ASP A 78 -1.51 -0.66 -11.99
CA ASP A 78 -2.93 -0.97 -12.21
C ASP A 78 -3.60 0.17 -12.99
N ALA A 79 -4.52 -0.12 -13.92
CA ALA A 79 -5.14 0.92 -14.75
C ALA A 79 -6.12 1.84 -13.98
N ARG A 80 -6.74 1.36 -12.90
CA ARG A 80 -7.81 2.08 -12.18
C ARG A 80 -7.38 2.51 -10.79
N TYR A 81 -6.65 1.66 -10.08
CA TYR A 81 -6.30 1.91 -8.69
C TYR A 81 -4.84 2.30 -8.56
N ASP A 82 -4.54 3.08 -7.53
CA ASP A 82 -3.19 3.27 -7.01
C ASP A 82 -3.25 3.10 -5.49
N VAL A 83 -2.20 2.56 -4.90
CA VAL A 83 -2.11 2.28 -3.46
C VAL A 83 -0.72 2.63 -3.01
N TRP A 84 -0.61 3.45 -1.96
CA TRP A 84 0.68 3.80 -1.41
C TRP A 84 0.73 3.87 0.11
N VAL A 85 1.93 3.75 0.65
CA VAL A 85 2.22 3.85 2.08
C VAL A 85 2.16 5.29 2.52
N MET A 86 1.48 5.55 3.63
CA MET A 86 1.44 6.88 4.27
C MET A 86 2.29 6.91 5.54
N SER A 87 2.13 5.90 6.40
CA SER A 87 2.87 5.78 7.66
C SER A 87 2.74 4.36 8.22
N CYS A 88 3.65 3.95 9.10
CA CYS A 88 3.41 2.81 9.98
C CYS A 88 2.64 3.31 11.20
N GLN A 89 1.49 2.70 11.52
CA GLN A 89 0.83 2.93 12.79
C GLN A 89 1.37 1.88 13.75
N SER A 90 1.95 2.34 14.86
CA SER A 90 2.39 1.52 15.99
C SER A 90 1.22 1.09 16.86
#